data_AF-A0A7V1IMR1-F1
#
_entry.id   AF-A0A7V1IMR1-F1
#
_cell.length_a   1.000
_cell.length_b   1.000
_cell.length_c   1.000
_cell.angle_alpha   90.00
_cell.angle_beta   90.00
_cell.angle_gamma   90.00
#
_symmetry.space_group_name_H-M   'P 1'
#
loop_
_entity.id
_entity.type
_entity.pdbx_description
1 polymer ?
#
loop_
_entity_poly.entity_id
_entity_poly.type
_entity_poly.pdbx_seq_one_letter_code
_entity_poly.pdbx_strand_id
1 'polypeptide(L)'
;ALPGIDLEGRAGLRSPRPALDFSRAIREFAPLPRPDVGVAEGALVDPTASIDPTASIGPGARIGARCRIGARSIVFANATLAADVEIGDDCWIHSGAVLREETRVGDRVVLQPGVVLGADGFGLVPDEAGRPVSMVQRGRVVIEDDVEIGANSTVDRATLDETRIRRGAKIDNLVQIAHNCDVGEDVLIVAQSGLSGGTVVGRGAIVMAQAGTTGHLRIGEGAFVGARAGIHHDVPAGARVFGAPATEELVWHRGVAALKRLPELLRRVRRLERGAAGPAGEGMDSGGDSGAD
;
A
#
# COMPACT_ATOMS: atom_id res chain seq x y z
N ALA A 1 11.23 3.23 -40.88
CA ALA A 1 10.49 4.12 -39.97
C ALA A 1 9.18 3.42 -39.55
N LEU A 2 8.69 3.60 -38.31
CA LEU A 2 7.24 3.45 -38.12
C LEU A 2 6.60 4.50 -39.05
N PRO A 3 5.64 4.13 -39.92
CA PRO A 3 5.05 5.11 -40.82
C PRO A 3 4.47 6.29 -40.03
N GLY A 4 4.83 7.52 -40.38
CA GLY A 4 4.14 8.73 -39.88
C GLY A 4 4.73 9.45 -38.65
N ILE A 5 5.94 9.12 -38.17
CA ILE A 5 6.62 9.97 -37.18
C ILE A 5 7.58 10.92 -37.90
N ASP A 6 7.19 12.19 -38.00
CA ASP A 6 8.09 13.28 -38.40
C ASP A 6 8.85 13.78 -37.16
N LEU A 7 10.19 13.76 -37.25
CA LEU A 7 11.07 14.21 -36.17
C LEU A 7 11.48 15.68 -36.34
N GLU A 8 11.00 16.37 -37.39
CA GLU A 8 11.28 17.79 -37.66
C GLU A 8 12.80 18.10 -37.64
N GLY A 9 13.61 17.18 -38.15
CA GLY A 9 15.08 17.29 -38.17
C GLY A 9 15.80 16.99 -36.85
N ARG A 10 15.09 16.53 -35.80
CA ARG A 10 15.71 16.10 -34.54
C ARG A 10 16.24 14.68 -34.62
N ALA A 11 17.31 14.40 -33.87
CA ALA A 11 17.77 13.03 -33.65
C ALA A 11 16.76 12.26 -32.80
N GLY A 12 16.49 11.01 -33.16
CA GLY A 12 15.56 10.13 -32.45
C GLY A 12 16.16 8.76 -32.18
N LEU A 13 15.90 8.20 -30.99
CA LEU A 13 16.28 6.85 -30.61
C LEU A 13 15.04 5.94 -30.65
N ARG A 14 15.08 4.90 -31.48
CA ARG A 14 14.01 3.90 -31.54
C ARG A 14 14.31 2.81 -30.51
N SER A 15 13.38 2.63 -29.58
CA SER A 15 13.48 1.61 -28.54
C SER A 15 12.27 0.67 -28.56
N PRO A 16 12.45 -0.64 -28.28
CA PRO A 16 11.34 -1.56 -28.02
C PRO A 16 10.68 -1.34 -26.65
N ARG A 17 11.31 -0.57 -25.75
CA ARG A 17 10.81 -0.21 -24.41
C ARG A 17 11.00 1.29 -24.12
N PRO A 18 10.32 2.20 -24.85
CA PRO A 18 10.60 3.64 -24.80
C PRO A 18 10.59 4.24 -23.40
N ALA A 19 9.60 3.89 -22.56
CA ALA A 19 9.51 4.42 -21.19
C ALA A 19 10.67 3.98 -20.28
N LEU A 20 11.08 2.70 -20.38
CA LEU A 20 12.20 2.17 -19.59
C LEU A 20 13.53 2.78 -20.04
N ASP A 21 13.76 2.85 -21.35
CA ASP A 21 15.01 3.39 -21.88
C ASP A 21 15.08 4.92 -21.67
N PHE A 22 13.95 5.61 -21.70
CA PHE A 22 13.87 7.01 -21.25
C PHE A 22 14.23 7.15 -19.76
N SER A 23 13.67 6.31 -18.88
CA SER A 23 14.01 6.31 -17.45
C SER A 23 15.51 6.07 -17.20
N ARG A 24 16.13 5.13 -17.94
CA ARG A 24 17.57 4.88 -17.90
C ARG A 24 18.38 6.09 -18.37
N ALA A 25 17.96 6.71 -19.48
CA ALA A 25 18.63 7.90 -20.01
C ALA A 25 18.57 9.07 -19.01
N ILE A 26 17.41 9.32 -18.40
CA ILE A 26 17.26 10.38 -17.39
C ILE A 26 18.19 10.13 -16.20
N ARG A 27 18.33 8.88 -15.74
CA ARG A 27 19.24 8.54 -14.64
C ARG A 27 20.71 8.85 -14.95
N GLU A 28 21.13 8.67 -16.20
CA GLU A 28 22.51 8.92 -16.64
C GLU A 28 22.77 10.40 -16.93
N PHE A 29 21.87 11.05 -17.68
CA PHE A 29 22.10 12.41 -18.20
C PHE A 29 21.56 13.52 -17.31
N ALA A 30 20.70 13.19 -16.34
CA ALA A 30 20.17 14.13 -15.37
C ALA A 30 20.16 13.49 -13.96
N PRO A 31 21.34 13.10 -13.44
CA PRO A 31 21.41 12.47 -12.13
C PRO A 31 20.92 13.43 -11.05
N LEU A 32 20.27 12.89 -10.03
CA LEU A 32 19.88 13.67 -8.87
C LEU A 32 21.15 14.21 -8.17
N PRO A 33 21.17 15.49 -7.75
CA PRO A 33 22.26 16.03 -6.96
C PRO A 33 22.48 15.18 -5.71
N ARG A 34 23.73 14.78 -5.47
CA ARG A 34 24.12 14.13 -4.23
C ARG A 34 24.70 15.17 -3.26
N PRO A 35 24.33 15.13 -1.97
CA PRO A 35 24.98 15.95 -0.95
C PRO A 35 26.46 15.63 -0.84
N ASP A 36 27.22 16.53 -0.22
CA ASP A 36 28.62 16.29 0.10
C ASP A 36 28.76 15.07 1.02
N VAL A 37 29.86 14.35 0.85
CA VAL A 37 30.20 13.17 1.65
C VAL A 37 30.60 13.60 3.06
N GLY A 38 30.25 12.78 4.05
CA GLY A 38 30.59 12.96 5.45
C GLY A 38 29.40 13.40 6.30
N VAL A 39 29.71 13.79 7.54
CA VAL A 39 28.72 14.23 8.53
C VAL A 39 28.65 15.75 8.52
N ALA A 40 27.52 16.31 8.09
CA ALA A 40 27.31 17.75 8.04
C ALA A 40 27.27 18.37 9.45
N GLU A 41 27.65 19.66 9.53
CA GLU A 41 27.50 20.45 10.76
C GLU A 41 26.05 20.44 11.25
N GLY A 42 25.86 20.22 12.56
CA GLY A 42 24.54 20.14 13.19
C GLY A 42 23.86 18.77 13.11
N ALA A 43 24.47 17.76 12.47
CA ALA A 43 24.04 16.37 12.65
C ALA A 43 24.45 15.86 14.04
N LEU A 44 23.58 15.06 14.68
CA LEU A 44 23.84 14.44 15.98
C LEU A 44 24.06 12.93 15.77
N VAL A 45 25.30 12.49 15.96
CA VAL A 45 25.70 11.10 15.76
C VAL A 45 26.19 10.53 17.07
N ASP A 46 25.59 9.43 17.51
CA ASP A 46 26.08 8.70 18.67
C ASP A 46 27.51 8.16 18.43
N PRO A 47 28.45 8.25 19.40
CA PRO A 47 29.83 7.80 19.21
C PRO A 47 29.99 6.31 18.87
N THR A 48 28.98 5.49 19.13
CA THR A 48 28.99 4.05 18.84
C THR A 48 28.44 3.71 17.45
N ALA A 49 27.92 4.70 16.71
CA ALA A 49 27.47 4.50 15.34
C ALA A 49 28.66 4.32 14.39
N SER A 50 28.48 3.44 13.40
CA SER A 50 29.44 3.19 12.34
C SER A 50 28.87 3.71 11.02
N ILE A 51 29.55 4.69 10.44
CA ILE A 51 29.13 5.35 9.20
C ILE A 51 30.23 5.14 8.18
N ASP A 52 29.89 4.59 7.02
CA ASP A 52 30.86 4.43 5.95
C ASP A 52 31.42 5.80 5.52
N PRO A 53 32.73 5.93 5.23
CA PRO A 53 33.34 7.19 4.86
C PRO A 53 32.79 7.83 3.58
N THR A 54 32.05 7.08 2.76
CA THR A 54 31.42 7.56 1.53
C THR A 54 29.94 7.93 1.70
N ALA A 55 29.37 7.73 2.89
CA ALA A 55 28.00 8.11 3.20
C ALA A 55 27.88 9.63 3.45
N SER A 56 26.68 10.16 3.27
CA SER A 56 26.34 11.57 3.51
C SER A 56 25.27 11.68 4.59
N ILE A 57 25.55 12.42 5.66
CA ILE A 57 24.60 12.69 6.74
C ILE A 57 24.28 14.18 6.77
N GLY A 58 23.01 14.51 6.52
CA GLY A 58 22.52 15.88 6.44
C GLY A 58 22.36 16.58 7.79
N PRO A 59 22.27 17.92 7.79
CA PRO A 59 22.15 18.71 9.02
C PRO A 59 20.87 18.36 9.79
N GLY A 60 20.95 18.33 11.12
CA GLY A 60 19.82 17.99 11.99
C GLY A 60 19.42 16.51 11.98
N ALA A 61 20.04 15.66 11.16
CA ALA A 61 19.85 14.22 11.25
C ALA A 61 20.31 13.68 12.62
N ARG A 62 19.60 12.68 13.14
CA ARG A 62 19.90 12.05 14.43
C ARG A 62 20.19 10.57 14.21
N ILE A 63 21.41 10.16 14.51
CA ILE A 63 21.87 8.78 14.35
C ILE A 63 22.09 8.19 15.74
N GLY A 64 21.25 7.22 16.11
CA GLY A 64 21.26 6.57 17.41
C GLY A 64 22.44 5.62 17.62
N ALA A 65 22.57 5.12 18.86
CA ALA A 65 23.63 4.21 19.26
C ALA A 65 23.67 2.94 18.39
N ARG A 66 24.89 2.49 18.07
CA ARG A 66 25.18 1.25 17.33
C ARG A 66 24.51 1.15 15.95
N CYS A 67 24.07 2.27 15.38
CA CYS A 67 23.61 2.30 13.99
C CYS A 67 24.76 1.91 13.04
N ARG A 68 24.42 1.30 11.91
CA ARG A 68 25.34 1.11 10.79
C ARG A 68 24.75 1.71 9.53
N ILE A 69 25.56 2.50 8.82
CA ILE A 69 25.17 3.15 7.57
C ILE A 69 26.18 2.74 6.50
N GLY A 70 25.69 2.05 5.47
CA GLY A 70 26.48 1.53 4.35
C GLY A 70 27.01 2.60 3.40
N ALA A 71 27.82 2.16 2.45
CA ALA A 71 28.56 2.99 1.53
C ALA A 71 27.62 3.77 0.60
N ARG A 72 27.98 5.02 0.31
CA ARG A 72 27.26 5.95 -0.58
C ARG A 72 25.81 6.22 -0.16
N SER A 73 25.35 5.72 0.99
CA SER A 73 24.01 5.99 1.49
C SER A 73 23.88 7.44 1.95
N ILE A 74 22.70 8.03 1.71
CA ILE A 74 22.39 9.41 2.04
C ILE A 74 21.28 9.41 3.10
N VAL A 75 21.58 9.96 4.26
CA VAL A 75 20.60 10.29 5.29
C VAL A 75 20.37 11.80 5.24
N PHE A 76 19.21 12.22 4.72
CA PHE A 76 18.90 13.63 4.52
C PHE A 76 18.60 14.35 5.84
N ALA A 77 18.51 15.68 5.76
CA ALA A 77 18.30 16.55 6.92
C ALA A 77 17.08 16.14 7.75
N ASN A 78 17.22 16.19 9.08
CA ASN A 78 16.17 15.87 10.04
C ASN A 78 15.62 14.42 10.01
N ALA A 79 16.24 13.49 9.27
CA ALA A 79 15.93 12.07 9.42
C ALA A 79 16.41 11.56 10.80
N THR A 80 15.66 10.63 11.41
CA THR A 80 15.96 10.08 12.73
C THR A 80 16.09 8.57 12.65
N LEU A 81 17.27 8.05 13.04
CA LEU A 81 17.54 6.63 13.20
C LEU A 81 17.67 6.34 14.69
N ALA A 82 16.81 5.47 15.21
CA ALA A 82 16.90 5.01 16.59
C ALA A 82 18.04 4.00 16.77
N ALA A 83 18.23 3.49 17.99
CA ALA A 83 19.35 2.58 18.28
C ALA A 83 19.30 1.30 17.42
N ASP A 84 20.48 0.79 17.09
CA ASP A 84 20.66 -0.47 16.36
C ASP A 84 19.97 -0.51 14.99
N VAL A 85 19.75 0.62 14.32
CA VAL A 85 19.30 0.63 12.91
C VAL A 85 20.45 0.27 11.98
N GLU A 86 20.20 -0.60 11.00
CA GLU A 86 21.19 -0.94 9.96
C GLU A 86 20.64 -0.55 8.59
N ILE A 87 21.42 0.20 7.82
CA ILE A 87 21.13 0.62 6.45
C ILE A 87 22.25 0.12 5.54
N GLY A 88 21.87 -0.55 4.45
CA GLY A 88 22.79 -1.01 3.41
C GLY A 88 23.39 0.11 2.56
N ASP A 89 23.91 -0.27 1.41
CA ASP A 89 24.60 0.62 0.48
C ASP A 89 23.63 1.35 -0.45
N ASP A 90 24.03 2.52 -0.95
CA ASP A 90 23.32 3.29 -1.97
C ASP A 90 21.86 3.67 -1.62
N CYS A 91 21.53 3.75 -0.34
CA CYS A 91 20.19 4.10 0.14
C CYS A 91 19.93 5.61 0.17
N TRP A 92 18.66 6.00 0.05
CA TRP A 92 18.19 7.38 0.14
C TRP A 92 17.14 7.48 1.24
N ILE A 93 17.53 8.00 2.41
CA ILE A 93 16.65 8.18 3.55
C ILE A 93 16.26 9.65 3.63
N HIS A 94 15.13 10.02 3.03
CA HIS A 94 14.73 11.42 2.88
C HIS A 94 14.37 12.10 4.21
N SER A 95 14.28 13.44 4.14
CA SER A 95 14.09 14.30 5.29
C SER A 95 12.85 13.95 6.12
N GLY A 96 13.03 13.94 7.43
CA GLY A 96 11.97 13.63 8.39
C GLY A 96 11.54 12.16 8.42
N ALA A 97 12.19 11.26 7.67
CA ALA A 97 11.98 9.83 7.85
C ALA A 97 12.44 9.39 9.24
N VAL A 98 11.70 8.47 9.86
CA VAL A 98 11.96 7.93 11.20
C VAL A 98 12.08 6.42 11.12
N LEU A 99 13.25 5.89 11.46
CA LEU A 99 13.49 4.46 11.56
C LEU A 99 13.68 4.11 13.03
N ARG A 100 12.76 3.29 13.55
CA ARG A 100 12.80 2.83 14.95
C ARG A 100 13.77 1.68 15.15
N GLU A 101 13.97 1.34 16.42
CA GLU A 101 15.06 0.49 16.88
C GLU A 101 15.06 -0.86 16.16
N GLU A 102 16.25 -1.38 15.87
CA GLU A 102 16.48 -2.68 15.23
C GLU A 102 15.91 -2.83 13.80
N THR A 103 15.47 -1.73 13.18
CA THR A 103 15.07 -1.73 11.76
C THR A 103 16.26 -2.11 10.88
N ARG A 104 16.02 -3.01 9.93
CA ARG A 104 17.00 -3.44 8.92
C ARG A 104 16.56 -2.97 7.55
N VAL A 105 17.44 -2.25 6.86
CA VAL A 105 17.24 -1.77 5.50
C VAL A 105 18.37 -2.31 4.63
N GLY A 106 18.01 -2.98 3.53
CA GLY A 106 18.94 -3.50 2.53
C GLY A 106 19.56 -2.40 1.67
N ASP A 107 19.97 -2.76 0.46
CA ASP A 107 20.68 -1.87 -0.45
C ASP A 107 19.73 -1.16 -1.43
N ARG A 108 20.12 0.04 -1.90
CA ARG A 108 19.41 0.81 -2.94
C ARG A 108 17.94 1.10 -2.58
N VAL A 109 17.64 1.18 -1.29
CA VAL A 109 16.31 1.51 -0.78
C VAL A 109 16.09 3.02 -0.82
N VAL A 110 14.88 3.45 -1.21
CA VAL A 110 14.46 4.86 -1.16
C VAL A 110 13.30 4.99 -0.19
N LEU A 111 13.48 5.76 0.87
CA LEU A 111 12.43 6.13 1.81
C LEU A 111 12.13 7.61 1.64
N GLN A 112 10.94 7.93 1.15
CA GLN A 112 10.49 9.30 0.90
C GLN A 112 10.26 10.09 2.20
N PRO A 113 10.08 11.43 2.13
CA PRO A 113 9.90 12.25 3.32
C PRO A 113 8.79 11.75 4.25
N GLY A 114 9.07 11.77 5.55
CA GLY A 114 8.11 11.41 6.60
C GLY A 114 7.75 9.93 6.68
N VAL A 115 8.42 9.04 5.94
CA VAL A 115 8.27 7.58 6.14
C VAL A 115 8.60 7.21 7.58
N VAL A 116 7.75 6.37 8.20
CA VAL A 116 8.00 5.83 9.54
C VAL A 116 8.10 4.31 9.47
N LEU A 117 9.25 3.76 9.86
CA LEU A 117 9.48 2.32 9.97
C LEU A 117 9.62 1.93 11.44
N GLY A 118 8.90 0.89 11.84
CA GLY A 118 9.01 0.27 13.16
C GLY A 118 8.18 0.95 14.26
N ALA A 119 7.12 1.68 13.90
CA ALA A 119 6.09 2.08 14.86
C ALA A 119 5.47 0.84 15.52
N ASP A 120 4.92 1.00 16.73
CA ASP A 120 4.28 -0.11 17.43
C ASP A 120 2.97 -0.46 16.71
N GLY A 121 2.81 -1.75 16.35
CA GLY A 121 1.58 -2.26 15.77
C GLY A 121 0.36 -2.10 16.70
N PHE A 122 -0.81 -1.97 16.10
CA PHE A 122 -2.09 -1.84 16.79
C PHE A 122 -2.63 -3.17 17.36
N GLY A 123 -1.82 -3.85 18.17
CA GLY A 123 -2.23 -5.05 18.92
C GLY A 123 -2.83 -4.66 20.27
N LEU A 124 -4.06 -5.10 20.56
CA LEU A 124 -4.73 -4.86 21.84
C LEU A 124 -5.17 -6.19 22.45
N VAL A 125 -4.99 -6.33 23.76
CA VAL A 125 -5.52 -7.45 24.56
C VAL A 125 -6.32 -6.92 25.75
N PRO A 126 -7.38 -7.61 26.17
CA PRO A 126 -8.12 -7.23 27.36
C PRO A 126 -7.30 -7.49 28.62
N ASP A 127 -7.32 -6.58 29.58
CA ASP A 127 -6.90 -6.85 30.95
C ASP A 127 -7.97 -7.65 31.73
N GLU A 128 -7.72 -7.89 33.02
CA GLU A 128 -8.64 -8.63 33.90
C GLU A 128 -10.02 -7.97 34.03
N ALA A 129 -10.13 -6.68 33.74
CA ALA A 129 -11.38 -5.90 33.74
C ALA A 129 -11.99 -5.73 32.34
N GLY A 130 -11.39 -6.32 31.30
CA GLY A 130 -11.83 -6.22 29.90
C GLY A 130 -11.43 -4.92 29.20
N ARG A 131 -10.56 -4.08 29.79
CA ARG A 131 -10.09 -2.84 29.16
C ARG A 131 -9.01 -3.16 28.13
N PRO A 132 -8.96 -2.45 26.98
CA PRO A 132 -7.93 -2.69 25.99
C PRO A 132 -6.58 -2.18 26.50
N VAL A 133 -5.59 -3.07 26.53
CA VAL A 133 -4.19 -2.78 26.84
C VAL A 133 -3.34 -3.10 25.62
N SER A 134 -2.36 -2.25 25.32
CA SER A 134 -1.45 -2.46 24.21
C SER A 134 -0.64 -3.75 24.39
N MET A 135 -0.69 -4.61 23.38
CA MET A 135 0.22 -5.73 23.26
C MET A 135 1.62 -5.19 22.96
N VAL A 136 2.59 -5.61 23.78
CA VAL A 136 3.98 -5.19 23.62
C VAL A 136 4.53 -5.69 22.28
N GLN A 137 5.10 -4.78 21.50
CA GLN A 137 5.71 -5.06 20.20
C GLN A 137 7.24 -5.08 20.32
N ARG A 138 7.86 -6.23 20.07
CA ARG A 138 9.32 -6.46 20.19
C ARG A 138 9.99 -6.97 18.93
N GLY A 139 9.21 -7.37 17.91
CA GLY A 139 9.76 -7.72 16.61
C GLY A 139 10.35 -6.52 15.90
N ARG A 140 10.81 -6.67 14.67
CA ARG A 140 11.47 -5.60 13.90
C ARG A 140 10.78 -5.35 12.56
N VAL A 141 11.27 -4.36 11.83
CA VAL A 141 10.96 -4.16 10.41
C VAL A 141 12.19 -4.55 9.59
N VAL A 142 11.97 -5.30 8.51
CA VAL A 142 12.99 -5.64 7.53
C VAL A 142 12.54 -5.16 6.16
N ILE A 143 13.34 -4.27 5.56
CA ILE A 143 13.17 -3.79 4.19
C ILE A 143 14.32 -4.36 3.37
N GLU A 144 14.01 -5.18 2.37
CA GLU A 144 15.00 -5.75 1.46
C GLU A 144 15.41 -4.76 0.36
N ASP A 145 16.35 -5.17 -0.48
CA ASP A 145 16.95 -4.31 -1.50
C ASP A 145 15.95 -3.75 -2.52
N ASP A 146 16.32 -2.63 -3.14
CA ASP A 146 15.57 -2.03 -4.27
C ASP A 146 14.11 -1.66 -3.94
N VAL A 147 13.73 -1.63 -2.67
CA VAL A 147 12.42 -1.19 -2.20
C VAL A 147 12.31 0.33 -2.25
N GLU A 148 11.15 0.82 -2.68
CA GLU A 148 10.80 2.25 -2.59
C GLU A 148 9.54 2.42 -1.74
N ILE A 149 9.59 3.31 -0.75
CA ILE A 149 8.45 3.62 0.13
C ILE A 149 8.12 5.11 0.03
N GLY A 150 6.87 5.39 -0.33
CA GLY A 150 6.31 6.72 -0.56
C GLY A 150 6.16 7.56 0.69
N ALA A 151 5.95 8.85 0.49
CA ALA A 151 5.94 9.86 1.54
C ALA A 151 4.84 9.58 2.56
N ASN A 152 5.18 9.77 3.84
CA ASN A 152 4.28 9.56 4.99
C ASN A 152 3.66 8.15 5.07
N SER A 153 4.25 7.16 4.42
CA SER A 153 3.85 5.76 4.59
C SER A 153 4.47 5.17 5.85
N THR A 154 3.75 4.23 6.45
CA THR A 154 4.06 3.67 7.76
C THR A 154 4.14 2.15 7.67
N VAL A 155 5.19 1.58 8.29
CA VAL A 155 5.36 0.13 8.42
C VAL A 155 5.57 -0.20 9.89
N ASP A 156 4.61 -0.88 10.49
CA ASP A 156 4.66 -1.22 11.91
C ASP A 156 5.58 -2.42 12.14
N ARG A 157 6.29 -2.43 13.27
CA ARG A 157 7.07 -3.59 13.70
C ARG A 157 6.16 -4.74 14.10
N ALA A 158 6.65 -5.96 13.94
CA ALA A 158 5.96 -7.16 14.39
C ALA A 158 5.91 -7.30 15.92
N THR A 159 5.02 -8.14 16.42
CA THR A 159 4.94 -8.47 17.84
C THR A 159 6.22 -9.14 18.37
N LEU A 160 6.73 -10.17 17.68
CA LEU A 160 7.94 -10.91 18.08
C LEU A 160 8.94 -11.08 16.92
N ASP A 161 8.46 -11.42 15.74
CA ASP A 161 9.31 -11.71 14.58
C ASP A 161 9.65 -10.44 13.79
N GLU A 162 9.18 -10.35 12.55
CA GLU A 162 9.42 -9.24 11.65
C GLU A 162 8.20 -8.93 10.80
N THR A 163 8.01 -7.64 10.52
CA THR A 163 7.25 -7.19 9.36
C THR A 163 8.25 -7.04 8.24
N ARG A 164 8.01 -7.66 7.09
CA ARG A 164 8.98 -7.71 6.00
C ARG A 164 8.40 -7.16 4.70
N ILE A 165 9.17 -6.28 4.05
CA ILE A 165 8.95 -5.83 2.69
C ILE A 165 10.09 -6.37 1.82
N ARG A 166 9.74 -7.22 0.85
CA ARG A 166 10.71 -7.94 0.04
C ARG A 166 11.20 -7.13 -1.15
N ARG A 167 12.30 -7.61 -1.72
CA ARG A 167 13.08 -6.91 -2.75
C ARG A 167 12.20 -6.38 -3.89
N GLY A 168 12.48 -5.15 -4.32
CA GLY A 168 11.87 -4.54 -5.50
C GLY A 168 10.43 -4.04 -5.31
N ALA A 169 9.79 -4.26 -4.17
CA ALA A 169 8.45 -3.74 -3.90
C ALA A 169 8.40 -2.20 -3.97
N LYS A 170 7.31 -1.67 -4.52
CA LYS A 170 7.06 -0.22 -4.63
C LYS A 170 5.79 0.13 -3.88
N ILE A 171 5.95 0.86 -2.79
CA ILE A 171 4.89 1.31 -1.91
C ILE A 171 4.74 2.81 -2.10
N ASP A 172 3.55 3.26 -2.48
CA ASP A 172 3.25 4.66 -2.74
C ASP A 172 2.97 5.42 -1.42
N ASN A 173 2.57 6.69 -1.54
CA ASN A 173 2.38 7.61 -0.42
C ASN A 173 1.19 7.24 0.47
N LEU A 174 1.29 7.56 1.76
CA LEU A 174 0.23 7.38 2.75
C LEU A 174 -0.29 5.93 2.84
N VAL A 175 0.57 4.94 2.59
CA VAL A 175 0.24 3.52 2.76
C VAL A 175 0.49 3.11 4.20
N GLN A 176 -0.42 2.35 4.78
CA GLN A 176 -0.24 1.69 6.08
C GLN A 176 0.05 0.20 5.87
N ILE A 177 1.17 -0.28 6.40
CA ILE A 177 1.48 -1.70 6.52
C ILE A 177 1.52 -2.05 8.02
N ALA A 178 0.52 -2.78 8.50
CA ALA A 178 0.44 -3.18 9.90
C ALA A 178 1.46 -4.28 10.25
N HIS A 179 1.55 -4.57 11.55
CA HIS A 179 2.47 -5.53 12.13
C HIS A 179 2.37 -6.94 11.50
N ASN A 180 3.49 -7.67 11.44
CA ASN A 180 3.58 -9.05 10.95
C ASN A 180 3.17 -9.25 9.48
N CYS A 181 3.08 -8.19 8.68
CA CYS A 181 2.86 -8.35 7.25
C CYS A 181 4.11 -8.89 6.54
N ASP A 182 3.90 -9.66 5.48
CA ASP A 182 4.94 -10.12 4.57
C ASP A 182 4.55 -9.69 3.14
N VAL A 183 5.21 -8.65 2.63
CA VAL A 183 4.97 -8.10 1.29
C VAL A 183 5.99 -8.68 0.33
N GLY A 184 5.51 -9.47 -0.64
CA GLY A 184 6.30 -10.19 -1.62
C GLY A 184 7.14 -9.33 -2.55
N GLU A 185 8.04 -9.98 -3.28
CA GLU A 185 8.93 -9.33 -4.25
C GLU A 185 8.14 -8.62 -5.35
N ASP A 186 8.62 -7.47 -5.82
CA ASP A 186 8.04 -6.72 -6.95
C ASP A 186 6.54 -6.39 -6.80
N VAL A 187 6.02 -6.36 -5.56
CA VAL A 187 4.64 -5.95 -5.27
C VAL A 187 4.48 -4.44 -5.45
N LEU A 188 3.32 -4.03 -5.97
CA LEU A 188 2.93 -2.63 -6.07
C LEU A 188 1.78 -2.34 -5.10
N ILE A 189 1.96 -1.38 -4.19
CA ILE A 189 0.90 -0.90 -3.29
C ILE A 189 0.71 0.59 -3.54
N VAL A 190 -0.45 0.97 -4.06
CA VAL A 190 -0.75 2.33 -4.51
C VAL A 190 -1.33 3.16 -3.35
N ALA A 191 -1.26 4.49 -3.47
CA ALA A 191 -1.47 5.43 -2.39
C ALA A 191 -2.74 5.17 -1.56
N GLN A 192 -2.63 5.45 -0.26
CA GLN A 192 -3.73 5.36 0.72
C GLN A 192 -4.29 3.94 0.91
N SER A 193 -3.60 2.91 0.44
CA SER A 193 -3.98 1.52 0.72
C SER A 193 -3.51 1.11 2.11
N GLY A 194 -4.18 0.12 2.70
CA GLY A 194 -3.88 -0.38 4.04
C GLY A 194 -3.87 -1.90 4.11
N LEU A 195 -2.79 -2.48 4.65
CA LEU A 195 -2.74 -3.89 5.00
C LEU A 195 -2.93 -4.05 6.51
N SER A 196 -3.92 -4.86 6.91
CA SER A 196 -4.11 -5.25 8.30
C SER A 196 -3.10 -6.30 8.75
N GLY A 197 -2.90 -6.40 10.07
CA GLY A 197 -1.83 -7.20 10.66
C GLY A 197 -1.85 -8.67 10.20
N GLY A 198 -0.66 -9.22 9.95
CA GLY A 198 -0.48 -10.59 9.50
C GLY A 198 -0.90 -10.88 8.05
N THR A 199 -1.15 -9.86 7.23
CA THR A 199 -1.44 -10.04 5.81
C THR A 199 -0.18 -10.46 5.04
N VAL A 200 -0.31 -11.50 4.21
CA VAL A 200 0.75 -11.95 3.30
C VAL A 200 0.37 -11.57 1.87
N VAL A 201 1.25 -10.88 1.15
CA VAL A 201 1.05 -10.47 -0.24
C VAL A 201 2.06 -11.20 -1.11
N GLY A 202 1.58 -11.98 -2.08
CA GLY A 202 2.41 -12.74 -3.00
C GLY A 202 3.14 -11.84 -4.00
N ARG A 203 4.26 -12.35 -4.51
CA ARG A 203 5.11 -11.67 -5.50
C ARG A 203 4.31 -11.09 -6.67
N GLY A 204 4.68 -9.89 -7.12
CA GLY A 204 4.10 -9.25 -8.30
C GLY A 204 2.60 -8.91 -8.17
N ALA A 205 2.01 -9.05 -6.98
CA ALA A 205 0.64 -8.61 -6.76
C ALA A 205 0.54 -7.07 -6.81
N ILE A 206 -0.63 -6.57 -7.17
CA ILE A 206 -0.92 -5.14 -7.27
C ILE A 206 -2.11 -4.81 -6.38
N VAL A 207 -1.91 -3.91 -5.44
CA VAL A 207 -2.95 -3.35 -4.55
C VAL A 207 -3.20 -1.90 -4.93
N MET A 208 -4.32 -1.65 -5.60
CA MET A 208 -4.65 -0.33 -6.12
C MET A 208 -5.17 0.62 -5.04
N ALA A 209 -5.14 1.91 -5.38
CA ALA A 209 -5.34 3.01 -4.44
C ALA A 209 -6.55 2.82 -3.53
N GLN A 210 -6.38 3.15 -2.25
CA GLN A 210 -7.44 3.10 -1.23
C GLN A 210 -8.02 1.70 -0.99
N ALA A 211 -7.37 0.63 -1.44
CA ALA A 211 -7.78 -0.72 -1.08
C ALA A 211 -7.36 -1.07 0.35
N GLY A 212 -8.14 -1.93 1.00
CA GLY A 212 -7.90 -2.34 2.38
C GLY A 212 -8.07 -3.85 2.55
N THR A 213 -7.30 -4.44 3.46
CA THR A 213 -7.45 -5.84 3.86
C THR A 213 -7.93 -5.97 5.30
N THR A 214 -8.69 -7.03 5.60
CA THR A 214 -8.79 -7.54 6.97
C THR A 214 -7.51 -8.27 7.36
N GLY A 215 -7.29 -8.52 8.65
CA GLY A 215 -6.07 -9.18 9.14
C GLY A 215 -5.97 -10.64 8.75
N HIS A 216 -4.75 -11.19 8.82
CA HIS A 216 -4.46 -12.62 8.70
C HIS A 216 -4.93 -13.30 7.41
N LEU A 217 -4.88 -12.59 6.28
CA LEU A 217 -5.24 -13.14 4.98
C LEU A 217 -4.06 -13.20 4.01
N ARG A 218 -4.26 -13.92 2.92
CA ARG A 218 -3.29 -14.06 1.82
C ARG A 218 -3.83 -13.43 0.54
N ILE A 219 -3.03 -12.55 -0.06
CA ILE A 219 -3.21 -12.11 -1.45
C ILE A 219 -2.22 -12.91 -2.29
N GLY A 220 -2.72 -13.72 -3.23
CA GLY A 220 -1.90 -14.62 -4.02
C GLY A 220 -0.93 -13.91 -4.97
N GLU A 221 0.08 -14.64 -5.44
CA GLU A 221 1.06 -14.18 -6.43
C GLU A 221 0.36 -13.64 -7.70
N GLY A 222 0.80 -12.47 -8.17
CA GLY A 222 0.26 -11.83 -9.37
C GLY A 222 -1.21 -11.42 -9.29
N ALA A 223 -1.83 -11.46 -8.09
CA ALA A 223 -3.20 -11.02 -7.91
C ALA A 223 -3.34 -9.50 -8.10
N PHE A 224 -4.52 -9.06 -8.53
CA PHE A 224 -4.85 -7.67 -8.71
C PHE A 224 -6.03 -7.29 -7.81
N VAL A 225 -5.80 -6.38 -6.87
CA VAL A 225 -6.82 -5.80 -6.01
C VAL A 225 -7.18 -4.43 -6.54
N GLY A 226 -8.43 -4.27 -6.98
CA GLY A 226 -8.95 -3.03 -7.55
C GLY A 226 -9.01 -1.87 -6.55
N ALA A 227 -9.05 -0.65 -7.06
CA ALA A 227 -9.07 0.55 -6.22
C ALA A 227 -10.31 0.53 -5.31
N ARG A 228 -10.13 0.96 -4.05
CA ARG A 228 -11.18 0.95 -3.01
C ARG A 228 -11.75 -0.44 -2.69
N ALA A 229 -11.08 -1.51 -3.08
CA ALA A 229 -11.55 -2.85 -2.75
C ALA A 229 -11.38 -3.16 -1.25
N GLY A 230 -12.35 -3.86 -0.68
CA GLY A 230 -12.33 -4.36 0.70
C GLY A 230 -12.11 -5.87 0.73
N ILE A 231 -10.87 -6.29 0.90
CA ILE A 231 -10.48 -7.70 0.96
C ILE A 231 -10.81 -8.25 2.34
N HIS A 232 -11.64 -9.29 2.38
CA HIS A 232 -12.17 -9.90 3.60
C HIS A 232 -12.01 -11.43 3.61
N HIS A 233 -11.31 -11.99 2.62
CA HIS A 233 -10.95 -13.39 2.49
C HIS A 233 -9.69 -13.50 1.61
N ASP A 234 -9.05 -14.68 1.61
CA ASP A 234 -7.87 -14.94 0.78
C ASP A 234 -8.18 -14.73 -0.71
N VAL A 235 -7.28 -14.03 -1.41
CA VAL A 235 -7.37 -13.79 -2.85
C VAL A 235 -6.48 -14.82 -3.57
N PRO A 236 -7.02 -15.64 -4.49
CA PRO A 236 -6.21 -16.62 -5.22
C PRO A 236 -5.12 -15.97 -6.09
N ALA A 237 -4.06 -16.71 -6.38
CA ALA A 237 -3.00 -16.26 -7.29
C ALA A 237 -3.56 -15.93 -8.69
N GLY A 238 -3.10 -14.83 -9.27
CA GLY A 238 -3.54 -14.31 -10.57
C GLY A 238 -4.99 -13.78 -10.61
N ALA A 239 -5.74 -13.87 -9.50
CA ALA A 239 -7.12 -13.41 -9.47
C ALA A 239 -7.20 -11.88 -9.50
N ARG A 240 -8.28 -11.37 -10.09
CA ARG A 240 -8.59 -9.94 -10.14
C ARG A 240 -9.87 -9.70 -9.36
N VAL A 241 -9.79 -8.89 -8.30
CA VAL A 241 -10.91 -8.66 -7.38
C VAL A 241 -11.22 -7.18 -7.20
N PHE A 242 -12.51 -6.86 -7.06
CA PHE A 242 -13.00 -5.49 -6.98
C PHE A 242 -14.19 -5.38 -6.03
N GLY A 243 -14.42 -4.15 -5.54
CA GLY A 243 -15.55 -3.82 -4.69
C GLY A 243 -15.31 -4.05 -3.19
N ALA A 244 -16.29 -3.66 -2.39
CA ALA A 244 -16.30 -3.83 -0.95
C ALA A 244 -17.72 -4.27 -0.52
N PRO A 245 -17.96 -5.56 -0.22
CA PRO A 245 -16.99 -6.66 -0.19
C PRO A 245 -16.37 -6.98 -1.56
N ALA A 246 -15.09 -7.36 -1.57
CA ALA A 246 -14.38 -7.72 -2.80
C ALA A 246 -14.92 -9.02 -3.43
N THR A 247 -15.12 -9.00 -4.74
CA THR A 247 -15.55 -10.16 -5.54
C THR A 247 -14.74 -10.22 -6.83
N GLU A 248 -14.84 -11.33 -7.56
CA GLU A 248 -14.19 -11.50 -8.87
C GLU A 248 -14.60 -10.37 -9.85
N GLU A 249 -13.65 -9.91 -10.66
CA GLU A 249 -13.77 -8.74 -11.55
C GLU A 249 -15.05 -8.74 -12.41
N LEU A 250 -15.36 -9.85 -13.09
CA LEU A 250 -16.53 -9.90 -13.97
C LEU A 250 -17.83 -9.90 -13.17
N VAL A 251 -17.85 -10.55 -12.01
CA VAL A 251 -19.00 -10.54 -11.09
C VAL A 251 -19.27 -9.12 -10.60
N TRP A 252 -18.23 -8.43 -10.14
CA TRP A 252 -18.33 -7.05 -9.68
C TRP A 252 -18.83 -6.12 -10.78
N HIS A 253 -18.23 -6.16 -11.97
CA HIS A 253 -18.61 -5.28 -13.08
C HIS A 253 -20.05 -5.52 -13.55
N ARG A 254 -20.50 -6.78 -13.59
CA ARG A 254 -21.91 -7.11 -13.86
C ARG A 254 -22.85 -6.55 -12.79
N GLY A 255 -22.47 -6.65 -11.52
CA GLY A 255 -23.21 -6.06 -10.40
C GLY A 255 -23.36 -4.53 -10.54
N VAL A 256 -22.26 -3.82 -10.79
CA VAL A 256 -22.27 -2.38 -11.02
C VAL A 256 -23.10 -1.99 -12.24
N ALA A 257 -23.02 -2.76 -13.34
CA ALA A 257 -23.87 -2.54 -14.51
C ALA A 257 -25.35 -2.76 -14.21
N ALA A 258 -25.69 -3.75 -13.38
CA ALA A 258 -27.06 -4.01 -12.95
C ALA A 258 -27.62 -2.87 -12.08
N LEU A 259 -26.80 -2.26 -11.21
CA LEU A 259 -27.21 -1.10 -10.40
C LEU A 259 -27.66 0.08 -11.27
N LYS A 260 -26.99 0.34 -12.41
CA LYS A 260 -27.42 1.38 -13.36
C LYS A 260 -28.82 1.11 -13.95
N ARG A 261 -29.22 -0.16 -14.03
CA ARG A 261 -30.52 -0.61 -14.55
C ARG A 261 -31.60 -0.74 -13.47
N LEU A 262 -31.24 -0.65 -12.19
CA LEU A 262 -32.15 -0.84 -11.06
C LEU A 262 -33.40 0.07 -11.13
N PRO A 263 -33.31 1.37 -11.49
CA PRO A 263 -34.50 2.23 -11.59
C PRO A 263 -35.51 1.76 -12.65
N GLU A 264 -35.03 1.22 -13.79
CA GLU A 264 -35.87 0.67 -14.84
C GLU A 264 -36.52 -0.64 -14.39
N LEU A 265 -35.74 -1.51 -13.74
CA LEU A 265 -36.24 -2.77 -13.16
C LEU A 265 -37.34 -2.51 -12.13
N LEU A 266 -37.16 -1.55 -11.23
CA LEU A 266 -38.18 -1.17 -10.24
C LEU A 266 -39.47 -0.65 -10.89
N ARG A 267 -39.37 0.14 -11.98
CA ARG A 267 -40.54 0.57 -12.75
C ARG A 267 -41.27 -0.61 -13.39
N ARG A 268 -40.52 -1.56 -13.94
CA ARG A 268 -41.09 -2.78 -14.54
C ARG A 268 -41.76 -3.67 -13.49
N VAL A 269 -41.14 -3.87 -12.33
CA VAL A 269 -41.71 -4.65 -11.22
C VAL A 269 -43.02 -4.01 -10.74
N ARG A 270 -43.04 -2.70 -10.45
CA ARG A 270 -44.29 -2.01 -10.05
C ARG A 270 -45.42 -2.13 -11.08
N ARG A 271 -45.09 -2.09 -12.37
CA ARG A 271 -46.08 -2.28 -13.45
C ARG A 271 -46.62 -3.71 -13.44
N LEU A 272 -45.76 -4.71 -13.24
CA LEU A 272 -46.15 -6.11 -13.15
C LEU A 272 -47.01 -6.38 -11.90
N GLU A 273 -46.65 -5.82 -10.75
CA GLU A 273 -47.44 -5.92 -9.51
C GLU A 273 -48.84 -5.30 -9.66
N ARG A 274 -48.95 -4.12 -10.29
CA ARG A 274 -50.25 -3.50 -10.60
C ARG A 274 -51.08 -4.31 -11.58
N GLY A 275 -50.44 -4.94 -12.57
CA GLY A 275 -51.12 -5.80 -13.53
C GLY A 275 -51.53 -7.17 -12.97
N ALA A 276 -50.79 -7.68 -11.99
CA ALA A 276 -51.11 -8.92 -11.27
C ALA A 276 -52.23 -8.73 -10.24
N ALA A 277 -52.41 -7.51 -9.73
CA ALA A 277 -53.52 -7.11 -8.85
C ALA A 277 -54.80 -6.78 -9.64
N GLY A 278 -55.19 -7.61 -10.63
CA GLY A 278 -56.39 -7.42 -11.46
C GLY A 278 -57.66 -7.07 -10.66
N PRO A 279 -58.67 -6.45 -11.31
CA PRO A 279 -59.76 -5.74 -10.63
C PRO A 279 -60.44 -6.64 -9.60
N ALA A 280 -60.54 -6.17 -8.36
CA ALA A 280 -61.37 -6.80 -7.35
C ALA A 280 -62.76 -7.03 -7.94
N GLY A 281 -63.23 -8.28 -7.88
CA GLY A 281 -64.38 -8.76 -8.63
C GLY A 281 -65.61 -7.85 -8.54
N GLU A 282 -66.09 -7.43 -9.71
CA GLU A 282 -67.49 -7.10 -9.90
C GLU A 282 -68.28 -8.42 -9.91
N GLY A 283 -69.19 -8.58 -8.95
CA GLY A 283 -70.08 -9.74 -8.77
C GLY A 283 -70.11 -10.14 -7.30
N MET A 284 -71.11 -9.80 -6.49
CA MET A 284 -72.54 -10.02 -6.69
C MET A 284 -73.31 -9.00 -5.84
N ASP A 285 -74.05 -8.09 -6.48
CA ASP A 285 -75.20 -7.44 -5.84
C ASP A 285 -76.42 -8.28 -6.22
N SER A 286 -76.74 -9.27 -5.38
CA SER A 286 -78.00 -10.00 -5.46
C SER A 286 -78.97 -9.32 -4.50
N GLY A 287 -79.88 -8.53 -5.06
CA GLY A 287 -81.07 -8.07 -4.35
C GLY A 287 -81.87 -9.23 -3.78
N GLY A 288 -82.50 -8.99 -2.63
CA GLY A 288 -83.32 -9.96 -1.92
C GLY A 288 -83.84 -9.39 -0.60
N ASP A 289 -84.86 -8.55 -0.73
CA ASP A 289 -85.79 -8.09 0.30
C ASP A 289 -86.36 -9.25 1.15
N SER A 290 -86.42 -9.08 2.47
CA SER A 290 -87.55 -9.55 3.29
C SER A 290 -87.55 -8.91 4.69
N GLY A 291 -88.38 -7.89 4.87
CA GLY A 291 -89.50 -7.90 5.84
C GLY A 291 -89.24 -8.02 7.36
N ALA A 292 -89.51 -6.90 8.03
CA ALA A 292 -90.47 -6.71 9.14
C ALA A 292 -90.17 -7.18 10.59
N ASP A 293 -90.47 -6.21 11.47
CA ASP A 293 -90.78 -6.20 12.92
C ASP A 293 -89.66 -6.30 13.96
#